data_AF-A0A357IT75-F1
#
_entry.id   AF-A0A357IT75-F1
#
_cell.length_a   1.000
_cell.length_b   1.000
_cell.length_c   1.000
_cell.angle_alpha   90.00
_cell.angle_beta   90.00
_cell.angle_gamma   90.00
#
_symmetry.space_group_name_H-M   'P 1'
#
loop_
_entity.id
_entity.type
_entity.pdbx_description
1 polymer ?
#
loop_
_entity_poly.entity_id
_entity_poly.type
_entity_poly.pdbx_seq_one_letter_code
_entity_poly.pdbx_strand_id
1 'polypeptide(L)'
;MTVLSLLTGTVQVDHEAGGVGDGILFKSGLFKLEADESLGVHREMEEFLRKYKNTTFTFQAYVAGLKSGSKDAMIGGFAHVVARANKLFRRTVASLRLVLHNHEQALEKEKANKASENLLRTKTYPIEILEPSIRFIPMHDRVLAGSTRLNGKRIDEAIETIVMNLYNYLYIFRDDELVRTLASIPRLKSEIQGIEKRLVKYGVDLPE
;
A
#
# COMPACT_ATOMS: atom_id res chain seq x y z
N MET A 1 3.49 -2.17 -17.41
CA MET A 1 3.39 -1.19 -16.29
C MET A 1 3.51 -1.94 -14.98
N THR A 2 4.48 -1.58 -14.14
CA THR A 2 4.64 -2.12 -12.77
C THR A 2 3.83 -1.27 -11.79
N VAL A 3 3.68 -1.70 -10.53
CA VAL A 3 3.04 -0.86 -9.47
C VAL A 3 3.66 0.55 -9.41
N LEU A 4 4.95 0.67 -9.68
CA LEU A 4 5.67 1.94 -9.70
C LEU A 4 5.24 2.89 -10.81
N SER A 5 4.83 2.40 -11.98
CA SER A 5 4.43 3.30 -13.08
C SER A 5 3.16 4.08 -12.79
N LEU A 6 2.29 3.57 -11.89
CA LEU A 6 1.11 4.29 -11.42
C LEU A 6 1.49 5.42 -10.42
N LEU A 7 2.63 5.28 -9.74
CA LEU A 7 3.10 6.23 -8.72
C LEU A 7 4.02 7.32 -9.27
N THR A 8 4.65 7.07 -10.43
CA THR A 8 5.71 7.95 -10.95
C THR A 8 5.46 8.45 -12.37
N GLY A 9 4.38 8.02 -13.03
CA GLY A 9 4.14 8.32 -14.43
C GLY A 9 2.69 8.60 -14.78
N THR A 10 2.49 8.79 -16.09
CA THR A 10 1.17 8.94 -16.69
C THR A 10 0.42 7.61 -16.67
N VAL A 11 -0.83 7.65 -16.23
CA VAL A 11 -1.77 6.52 -16.31
C VAL A 11 -2.72 6.75 -17.48
N GLN A 12 -3.07 5.67 -18.15
CA GLN A 12 -4.09 5.70 -19.19
C GLN A 12 -5.45 5.42 -18.55
N VAL A 13 -6.43 6.27 -18.83
CA VAL A 13 -7.79 6.21 -18.29
C VAL A 13 -8.81 6.28 -19.42
N ASP A 14 -10.01 5.80 -19.19
CA ASP A 14 -11.13 6.05 -20.09
C ASP A 14 -11.44 7.54 -20.21
N HIS A 15 -11.73 8.00 -21.42
CA HIS A 15 -12.04 9.40 -21.70
C HIS A 15 -13.54 9.59 -21.93
N GLU A 16 -14.15 10.64 -21.35
CA GLU A 16 -15.60 10.89 -21.45
C GLU A 16 -16.11 11.05 -22.87
N ALA A 17 -15.29 11.61 -23.75
CA ALA A 17 -15.62 11.78 -25.17
C ALA A 17 -15.43 10.50 -26.02
N GLY A 18 -15.14 9.37 -25.38
CA GLY A 18 -14.74 8.12 -26.02
C GLY A 18 -13.22 8.02 -26.22
N GLY A 19 -12.68 6.81 -26.10
CA GLY A 19 -11.24 6.53 -26.24
C GLY A 19 -10.48 6.51 -24.91
N VAL A 20 -9.15 6.56 -25.00
CA VAL A 20 -8.22 6.52 -23.86
C VAL A 20 -7.54 7.88 -23.74
N GLY A 21 -7.55 8.45 -22.54
CA GLY A 21 -6.85 9.68 -22.19
C GLY A 21 -5.67 9.43 -21.26
N ASP A 22 -4.76 10.40 -21.21
CA ASP A 22 -3.61 10.39 -20.32
C ASP A 22 -3.91 11.21 -19.04
N GLY A 23 -3.63 10.63 -17.89
CA GLY A 23 -3.86 11.22 -16.58
C GLY A 23 -2.61 11.18 -15.69
N ILE A 24 -2.46 12.17 -14.82
CA ILE A 24 -1.40 12.22 -13.81
C ILE A 24 -2.04 12.21 -12.43
N LEU A 25 -1.79 11.15 -11.65
CA LEU A 25 -2.33 11.02 -10.29
C LEU A 25 -1.45 11.72 -9.26
N PHE A 26 -0.15 11.60 -9.41
CA PHE A 26 0.85 12.09 -8.47
C PHE A 26 1.87 12.96 -9.20
N LYS A 27 2.28 14.05 -8.57
CA LYS A 27 3.36 14.90 -9.08
C LYS A 27 4.64 14.09 -9.19
N SER A 28 5.39 14.33 -10.27
CA SER A 28 6.69 13.69 -10.47
C SER A 28 7.60 13.91 -9.26
N GLY A 29 8.20 12.82 -8.79
CA GLY A 29 9.11 12.83 -7.64
C GLY A 29 8.44 12.66 -6.28
N LEU A 30 7.11 12.65 -6.17
CA LEU A 30 6.42 12.45 -4.88
C LEU A 30 6.80 11.09 -4.24
N PHE A 31 6.92 10.06 -5.06
CA PHE A 31 7.35 8.71 -4.66
C PHE A 31 8.80 8.40 -5.05
N LYS A 32 9.65 9.43 -5.18
CA LYS A 32 11.05 9.25 -5.61
C LYS A 32 11.80 8.29 -4.69
N LEU A 33 11.61 8.42 -3.38
CA LEU A 33 12.33 7.60 -2.41
C LEU A 33 11.92 6.13 -2.49
N GLU A 34 10.63 5.85 -2.71
CA GLU A 34 10.11 4.50 -2.96
C GLU A 34 10.63 3.94 -4.28
N ALA A 35 10.71 4.78 -5.33
CA ALA A 35 11.24 4.38 -6.62
C ALA A 35 12.74 4.04 -6.56
N ASP A 36 13.54 4.90 -5.92
CA ASP A 36 14.98 4.70 -5.74
C ASP A 36 15.25 3.42 -4.92
N GLU A 37 14.47 3.20 -3.85
CA GLU A 37 14.60 2.00 -3.02
C GLU A 37 14.18 0.73 -3.77
N SER A 38 13.14 0.79 -4.60
CA SER A 38 12.76 -0.34 -5.46
C SER A 38 13.84 -0.73 -6.46
N LEU A 39 14.53 0.26 -7.05
CA LEU A 39 15.67 0.00 -7.91
C LEU A 39 16.82 -0.63 -7.13
N GLY A 40 17.06 -0.19 -5.89
CA GLY A 40 18.03 -0.79 -4.98
C GLY A 40 17.75 -2.27 -4.70
N VAL A 41 16.51 -2.61 -4.33
CA VAL A 41 16.08 -4.00 -4.08
C VAL A 41 16.25 -4.86 -5.34
N HIS A 42 15.92 -4.35 -6.52
CA HIS A 42 16.12 -5.09 -7.77
C HIS A 42 17.59 -5.38 -8.05
N ARG A 43 18.48 -4.39 -7.89
CA ARG A 43 19.93 -4.59 -8.09
C ARG A 43 20.50 -5.61 -7.12
N GLU A 44 20.16 -5.52 -5.83
CA GLU A 44 20.61 -6.50 -4.84
C GLU A 44 20.09 -7.91 -5.14
N MET A 45 18.84 -8.03 -5.58
CA MET A 45 18.28 -9.33 -5.97
C MET A 45 19.00 -9.90 -7.21
N GLU A 46 19.30 -9.07 -8.21
CA GLU A 46 20.07 -9.50 -9.38
C GLU A 46 21.49 -9.97 -9.00
N GLU A 47 22.17 -9.23 -8.12
CA GLU A 47 23.48 -9.61 -7.60
C GLU A 47 23.42 -10.91 -6.79
N PHE A 48 22.40 -11.06 -5.94
CA PHE A 48 22.14 -12.28 -5.18
C PHE A 48 21.96 -13.48 -6.11
N LEU A 49 21.08 -13.37 -7.12
CA LEU A 49 20.84 -14.43 -8.10
C LEU A 49 22.07 -14.75 -8.95
N ARG A 50 22.92 -13.75 -9.24
CA ARG A 50 24.19 -13.94 -9.94
C ARG A 50 25.21 -14.70 -9.10
N LYS A 51 25.25 -14.46 -7.79
CA LYS A 51 26.17 -15.10 -6.84
C LYS A 51 25.78 -16.54 -6.53
N TYR A 52 24.48 -16.82 -6.42
CA TYR A 52 23.95 -18.12 -6.01
C TYR A 52 23.18 -18.84 -7.13
N LYS A 53 23.74 -18.84 -8.35
CA LYS A 53 23.11 -19.49 -9.52
C LYS A 53 22.79 -20.97 -9.24
N ASN A 54 21.63 -21.44 -9.71
CA ASN A 54 21.19 -22.84 -9.67
C ASN A 54 20.99 -23.48 -8.27
N THR A 55 20.92 -22.68 -7.21
CA THR A 55 20.57 -23.21 -5.88
C THR A 55 19.06 -23.38 -5.74
N THR A 56 18.63 -24.53 -5.20
CA THR A 56 17.22 -24.81 -4.89
C THR A 56 16.85 -24.07 -3.61
N PHE A 57 16.64 -22.75 -3.71
CA PHE A 57 16.20 -21.95 -2.59
C PHE A 57 14.70 -22.15 -2.37
N THR A 58 14.32 -22.65 -1.20
CA THR A 58 12.90 -22.81 -0.83
C THR A 58 12.51 -21.79 0.22
N PHE A 59 11.24 -21.36 0.16
CA PHE A 59 10.69 -20.47 1.17
C PHE A 59 10.72 -21.08 2.59
N GLN A 60 10.66 -22.42 2.70
CA GLN A 60 10.81 -23.13 3.97
C GLN A 60 12.21 -22.96 4.56
N ALA A 61 13.26 -23.04 3.74
CA ALA A 61 14.64 -22.81 4.17
C ALA A 61 14.85 -21.38 4.67
N TYR A 62 14.23 -20.40 4.00
CA TYR A 62 14.20 -19.01 4.45
C TYR A 62 13.58 -18.87 5.85
N VAL A 63 12.35 -19.37 6.05
CA VAL A 63 11.64 -19.26 7.34
C VAL A 63 12.41 -19.99 8.45
N ALA A 64 12.96 -21.17 8.15
CA ALA A 64 13.79 -21.91 9.10
C ALA A 64 15.04 -21.11 9.50
N GLY A 65 15.72 -20.51 8.53
CA GLY A 65 16.94 -19.75 8.78
C GLY A 65 16.71 -18.42 9.53
N LEU A 66 15.55 -17.78 9.36
CA LEU A 66 15.16 -16.62 10.18
C LEU A 66 15.02 -16.98 11.67
N LYS A 67 14.42 -18.14 11.97
CA LYS A 67 14.18 -18.56 13.37
C LYS A 67 15.44 -19.02 14.08
N SER A 68 16.39 -19.62 13.34
CA SER A 68 17.60 -20.22 13.92
C SER A 68 18.80 -19.28 13.92
N GLY A 69 18.69 -18.07 13.36
CA GLY A 69 19.84 -17.17 13.19
C GLY A 69 20.92 -17.83 12.32
N SER A 70 20.50 -18.45 11.20
CA SER A 70 21.38 -19.27 10.36
C SER A 70 22.67 -18.53 9.99
N LYS A 71 23.82 -19.20 10.16
CA LYS A 71 25.14 -18.73 9.69
C LYS A 71 25.34 -18.90 8.18
N ASP A 72 24.34 -19.45 7.48
CA ASP A 72 24.38 -19.63 6.03
C ASP A 72 24.35 -18.27 5.31
N ALA A 73 25.45 -17.95 4.63
CA ALA A 73 25.60 -16.71 3.90
C ALA A 73 24.56 -16.52 2.78
N MET A 74 24.06 -17.60 2.18
CA MET A 74 22.98 -17.54 1.19
C MET A 74 21.66 -17.13 1.84
N ILE A 75 21.29 -17.79 2.94
CA ILE A 75 20.05 -17.45 3.65
C ILE A 75 20.13 -16.03 4.22
N GLY A 76 21.26 -15.65 4.80
CA GLY A 76 21.50 -14.29 5.28
C GLY A 76 21.41 -13.24 4.16
N GLY A 77 22.01 -13.52 3.00
CA GLY A 77 21.91 -12.67 1.82
C GLY A 77 20.48 -12.48 1.33
N PHE A 78 19.71 -13.56 1.20
CA PHE A 78 18.30 -13.46 0.80
C PHE A 78 17.46 -12.73 1.84
N ALA A 79 17.66 -13.02 3.13
CA ALA A 79 16.97 -12.35 4.22
C ALA A 79 17.22 -10.84 4.25
N HIS A 80 18.43 -10.40 3.90
CA HIS A 80 18.75 -8.99 3.77
C HIS A 80 17.91 -8.32 2.65
N VAL A 81 17.87 -8.92 1.47
CA VAL A 81 17.07 -8.41 0.33
C VAL A 81 15.59 -8.36 0.69
N VAL A 82 15.07 -9.40 1.35
CA VAL A 82 13.67 -9.44 1.82
C VAL A 82 13.40 -8.37 2.87
N ALA A 83 14.30 -8.15 3.83
CA ALA A 83 14.13 -7.10 4.84
C ALA A 83 14.08 -5.71 4.20
N ARG A 84 14.91 -5.47 3.19
CA ARG A 84 14.91 -4.24 2.40
C ARG A 84 13.60 -4.07 1.60
N ALA A 85 13.13 -5.15 0.95
CA ALA A 85 11.83 -5.17 0.26
C ALA A 85 10.66 -4.91 1.22
N ASN A 86 10.64 -5.54 2.40
CA ASN A 86 9.59 -5.33 3.41
C ASN A 86 9.56 -3.87 3.88
N LYS A 87 10.71 -3.22 4.07
CA LYS A 87 10.79 -1.80 4.40
C LYS A 87 10.17 -0.92 3.30
N LEU A 88 10.49 -1.21 2.04
CA LEU A 88 9.89 -0.53 0.88
C LEU A 88 8.37 -0.73 0.85
N PHE A 89 7.89 -1.96 1.02
CA PHE A 89 6.45 -2.26 0.99
C PHE A 89 5.70 -1.55 2.12
N ARG A 90 6.22 -1.56 3.35
CA ARG A 90 5.61 -0.83 4.48
C ARG A 90 5.49 0.65 4.20
N ARG A 91 6.57 1.27 3.72
CA ARG A 91 6.58 2.69 3.38
C ARG A 91 5.56 3.01 2.29
N THR A 92 5.55 2.23 1.21
CA THR A 92 4.62 2.42 0.09
C THR A 92 3.18 2.27 0.55
N VAL A 93 2.88 1.25 1.36
CA VAL A 93 1.55 1.03 1.96
C VAL A 93 1.13 2.22 2.80
N ALA A 94 2.00 2.74 3.68
CA ALA A 94 1.68 3.88 4.53
C ALA A 94 1.31 5.12 3.69
N SER A 95 2.10 5.43 2.66
CA SER A 95 1.84 6.55 1.75
C SER A 95 0.50 6.39 1.00
N LEU A 96 0.21 5.21 0.47
CA LEU A 96 -1.03 4.96 -0.28
C LEU A 96 -2.27 4.92 0.63
N ARG A 97 -2.15 4.38 1.85
CA ARG A 97 -3.26 4.41 2.81
C ARG A 97 -3.59 5.82 3.26
N LEU A 98 -2.60 6.71 3.38
CA LEU A 98 -2.86 8.12 3.67
C LEU A 98 -3.65 8.78 2.53
N VAL A 99 -3.30 8.49 1.28
CA VAL A 99 -4.03 8.97 0.10
C VAL A 99 -5.47 8.47 0.08
N LEU A 100 -5.69 7.16 0.31
CA LEU A 100 -7.03 6.57 0.38
C LEU A 100 -7.85 7.17 1.52
N HIS A 101 -7.26 7.33 2.70
CA HIS A 101 -7.94 7.93 3.85
C HIS A 101 -8.36 9.39 3.59
N ASN A 102 -7.47 10.20 3.02
CA ASN A 102 -7.80 11.58 2.66
C ASN A 102 -8.95 11.64 1.62
N HIS A 103 -8.98 10.68 0.70
CA HIS A 103 -10.04 10.54 -0.29
C HIS A 103 -11.39 10.15 0.32
N GLU A 104 -11.41 9.19 1.25
CA GLU A 104 -12.60 8.80 2.01
C GLU A 104 -13.19 10.01 2.77
N GLN A 105 -12.34 10.76 3.48
CA GLN A 105 -12.77 11.97 4.19
C GLN A 105 -13.32 13.05 3.24
N ALA A 106 -12.75 13.17 2.03
CA ALA A 106 -13.25 14.09 1.03
C ALA A 106 -14.64 13.68 0.50
N LEU A 107 -14.84 12.38 0.25
CA LEU A 107 -16.14 11.82 -0.15
C LEU A 107 -17.20 12.00 0.94
N GLU A 108 -16.86 11.81 2.21
CA GLU A 108 -17.77 12.05 3.34
C GLU A 108 -18.22 13.52 3.40
N LYS A 109 -17.29 14.46 3.23
CA LYS A 109 -17.62 15.90 3.17
C LYS A 109 -18.51 16.24 1.98
N GLU A 110 -18.25 15.64 0.82
CA GLU A 110 -19.08 15.84 -0.36
C GLU A 110 -20.50 15.30 -0.15
N LYS A 111 -20.64 14.07 0.34
CA LYS A 111 -21.95 13.46 0.66
C LYS A 111 -22.74 14.27 1.69
N ALA A 112 -22.04 14.90 2.64
CA ALA A 112 -22.66 15.77 3.63
C ALA A 112 -22.97 17.19 3.11
N ASN A 113 -22.75 17.50 1.82
CA ASN A 113 -22.82 18.84 1.24
C ASN A 113 -21.94 19.89 1.96
N LYS A 114 -20.80 19.44 2.52
CA LYS A 114 -19.81 20.25 3.25
C LYS A 114 -18.50 20.41 2.48
N ALA A 115 -18.44 19.95 1.23
CA ALA A 115 -17.25 20.12 0.39
C ALA A 115 -17.15 21.56 -0.13
N SER A 116 -16.01 22.20 0.10
CA SER A 116 -15.70 23.51 -0.47
C SER A 116 -15.33 23.39 -1.96
N GLU A 117 -15.44 24.48 -2.72
CA GLU A 117 -14.99 24.51 -4.12
C GLU A 117 -13.51 24.10 -4.26
N ASN A 118 -12.65 24.55 -3.34
CA ASN A 118 -11.24 24.16 -3.30
C ASN A 118 -11.06 22.65 -3.15
N LEU A 119 -11.90 21.99 -2.35
CA LEU A 119 -11.87 20.54 -2.19
C LEU A 119 -12.33 19.85 -3.48
N LEU A 120 -13.44 20.29 -4.08
CA LEU A 120 -13.96 19.72 -5.34
C LEU A 120 -12.96 19.84 -6.49
N ARG A 121 -12.22 20.95 -6.56
CA ARG A 121 -11.15 21.15 -7.55
C ARG A 121 -10.05 20.08 -7.48
N THR A 122 -9.81 19.45 -6.34
CA THR A 122 -8.77 18.41 -6.21
C THR A 122 -9.06 17.13 -7.02
N LYS A 123 -10.28 16.93 -7.53
CA LYS A 123 -10.63 15.81 -8.42
C LYS A 123 -9.87 15.82 -9.75
N THR A 124 -9.32 16.96 -10.17
CA THR A 124 -8.67 17.11 -11.48
C THR A 124 -7.16 17.38 -11.39
N TYR A 125 -6.65 17.80 -10.24
CA TYR A 125 -5.23 18.17 -10.08
C TYR A 125 -4.41 17.06 -9.41
N PRO A 126 -3.19 16.76 -9.91
CA PRO A 126 -2.30 15.77 -9.32
C PRO A 126 -2.05 15.98 -7.82
N ILE A 127 -1.72 14.89 -7.14
CA ILE A 127 -1.28 14.94 -5.73
C ILE A 127 0.14 15.46 -5.66
N GLU A 128 0.32 16.62 -5.02
CA GLU A 128 1.63 17.28 -4.91
C GLU A 128 2.33 17.02 -3.57
N ILE A 129 1.55 16.78 -2.51
CA ILE A 129 2.03 16.60 -1.14
C ILE A 129 1.15 15.52 -0.49
N LEU A 130 1.78 14.58 0.24
CA LEU A 130 1.09 13.49 0.95
C LEU A 130 0.56 13.91 2.33
N GLU A 131 1.15 14.94 2.94
CA GLU A 131 0.81 15.48 4.26
C GLU A 131 -0.70 15.74 4.44
N PRO A 132 -1.23 15.67 5.67
CA PRO A 132 -2.65 15.49 5.93
C PRO A 132 -3.46 16.71 5.50
N SER A 133 -3.94 16.64 4.26
CA SER A 133 -4.88 17.55 3.65
C SER A 133 -6.00 16.70 3.05
N ILE A 134 -7.23 16.97 3.49
CA ILE A 134 -8.41 16.28 2.99
C ILE A 134 -8.55 16.63 1.51
N ARG A 135 -8.52 15.61 0.63
CA ARG A 135 -8.50 15.78 -0.82
C ARG A 135 -8.97 14.55 -1.56
N PHE A 136 -9.45 14.71 -2.78
CA PHE A 136 -9.77 13.58 -3.65
C PHE A 136 -8.50 12.97 -4.27
N ILE A 137 -8.59 11.68 -4.59
CA ILE A 137 -7.73 11.09 -5.63
C ILE A 137 -8.18 11.68 -6.97
N PRO A 138 -7.25 12.18 -7.81
CA PRO A 138 -7.61 12.73 -9.11
C PRO A 138 -8.21 11.64 -10.00
N MET A 139 -9.30 11.96 -10.72
CA MET A 139 -9.97 11.02 -11.64
C MET A 139 -10.38 9.70 -10.96
N HIS A 140 -10.66 9.72 -9.65
CA HIS A 140 -10.92 8.50 -8.85
C HIS A 140 -12.06 7.62 -9.40
N ASP A 141 -13.00 8.21 -10.11
CA ASP A 141 -14.16 7.59 -10.73
C ASP A 141 -13.88 7.01 -12.13
N ARG A 142 -12.74 7.36 -12.74
CA ARG A 142 -12.31 6.84 -14.03
C ARG A 142 -11.74 5.44 -13.93
N VAL A 143 -11.84 4.72 -15.04
CA VAL A 143 -11.35 3.35 -15.19
C VAL A 143 -9.98 3.37 -15.84
N LEU A 144 -9.03 2.63 -15.27
CA LEU A 144 -7.72 2.43 -15.87
C LEU A 144 -7.85 1.63 -17.17
N ALA A 145 -7.33 2.20 -18.25
CA ALA A 145 -7.21 1.56 -19.55
C ALA A 145 -5.74 1.16 -19.77
N GLY A 146 -5.45 -0.12 -19.98
CA GLY A 146 -4.08 -0.55 -20.29
C GLY A 146 -3.84 -2.06 -20.21
N SER A 147 -2.60 -2.48 -20.41
CA SER A 147 -2.20 -3.91 -20.43
C SER A 147 -1.72 -4.43 -19.07
N THR A 148 -2.34 -4.01 -17.97
CA THR A 148 -1.95 -4.43 -16.60
C THR A 148 -3.01 -5.27 -15.91
N ARG A 149 -2.63 -5.89 -14.79
CA ARG A 149 -3.58 -6.56 -13.87
C ARG A 149 -4.59 -5.60 -13.23
N LEU A 150 -4.39 -4.28 -13.37
CA LEU A 150 -5.29 -3.25 -12.87
C LEU A 150 -6.23 -2.72 -13.95
N ASN A 151 -6.14 -3.22 -15.19
CA ASN A 151 -7.01 -2.81 -16.28
C ASN A 151 -8.48 -3.06 -15.94
N GLY A 152 -9.34 -2.11 -16.28
CA GLY A 152 -10.78 -2.19 -16.02
C GLY A 152 -11.18 -1.90 -14.57
N LYS A 153 -10.23 -1.57 -13.68
CA LYS A 153 -10.51 -1.10 -12.32
C LYS A 153 -10.63 0.41 -12.28
N ARG A 154 -11.47 0.93 -11.38
CA ARG A 154 -11.44 2.35 -11.04
C ARG A 154 -10.11 2.72 -10.39
N ILE A 155 -9.71 3.99 -10.50
CA ILE A 155 -8.41 4.45 -9.99
C ILE A 155 -8.28 4.22 -8.47
N ASP A 156 -9.31 4.53 -7.69
CA ASP A 156 -9.32 4.28 -6.25
C ASP A 156 -9.22 2.79 -5.91
N GLU A 157 -10.02 1.94 -6.56
CA GLU A 157 -9.97 0.48 -6.43
C GLU A 157 -8.61 -0.11 -6.84
N ALA A 158 -7.96 0.49 -7.84
CA ALA A 158 -6.64 0.08 -8.29
C ALA A 158 -5.57 0.38 -7.23
N ILE A 159 -5.63 1.56 -6.61
CA ILE A 159 -4.75 1.94 -5.49
C ILE A 159 -4.99 1.00 -4.30
N GLU A 160 -6.24 0.69 -3.97
CA GLU A 160 -6.58 -0.26 -2.91
C GLU A 160 -6.06 -1.67 -3.22
N THR A 161 -6.21 -2.13 -4.46
CA THR A 161 -5.67 -3.42 -4.94
C THR A 161 -4.15 -3.47 -4.78
N ILE A 162 -3.44 -2.37 -5.06
CA ILE A 162 -1.99 -2.27 -4.84
C ILE A 162 -1.67 -2.41 -3.35
N VAL A 163 -2.36 -1.68 -2.48
CA VAL A 163 -2.18 -1.75 -1.02
C VAL A 163 -2.37 -3.18 -0.51
N MET A 164 -3.44 -3.86 -0.95
CA MET A 164 -3.72 -5.24 -0.57
C MET A 164 -2.64 -6.20 -1.04
N ASN A 165 -2.13 -6.05 -2.27
CA ASN A 165 -1.03 -6.87 -2.76
C ASN A 165 0.24 -6.68 -1.94
N LEU A 166 0.57 -5.44 -1.57
CA LEU A 166 1.73 -5.14 -0.72
C LEU A 166 1.58 -5.73 0.69
N TYR A 167 0.39 -5.68 1.29
CA TYR A 167 0.11 -6.39 2.54
C TYR A 167 0.27 -7.90 2.42
N ASN A 168 -0.19 -8.50 1.31
CA ASN A 168 0.00 -9.93 1.07
C ASN A 168 1.48 -10.29 0.99
N TYR A 169 2.31 -9.48 0.32
CA TYR A 169 3.75 -9.72 0.29
C TYR A 169 4.40 -9.59 1.67
N LEU A 170 4.05 -8.54 2.43
CA LEU A 170 4.52 -8.38 3.81
C LEU A 170 4.15 -9.58 4.68
N TYR A 171 2.94 -10.11 4.53
CA TYR A 171 2.48 -11.29 5.26
C TYR A 171 3.25 -12.55 4.85
N ILE A 172 3.39 -12.79 3.55
CA ILE A 172 4.15 -13.93 3.01
C ILE A 172 5.57 -13.90 3.55
N PHE A 173 6.26 -12.76 3.48
CA PHE A 173 7.63 -12.60 3.97
C PHE A 173 7.75 -12.46 5.49
N ARG A 174 6.66 -12.69 6.23
CA ARG A 174 6.60 -12.64 7.71
C ARG A 174 7.20 -11.36 8.27
N ASP A 175 6.79 -10.22 7.72
CA ASP A 175 7.17 -8.94 8.28
C ASP A 175 6.76 -8.83 9.76
N ASP A 176 7.73 -8.58 10.64
CA ASP A 176 7.51 -8.59 12.08
C ASP A 176 6.49 -7.53 12.53
N GLU A 177 6.49 -6.36 11.89
CA GLU A 177 5.58 -5.26 12.24
C GLU A 177 4.13 -5.60 11.87
N LEU A 178 3.91 -6.11 10.65
CA LEU A 178 2.60 -6.58 10.23
C LEU A 178 2.12 -7.76 11.08
N VAL A 179 2.97 -8.76 11.32
CA VAL A 179 2.61 -9.95 12.11
C VAL A 179 2.24 -9.55 13.56
N ARG A 180 3.00 -8.65 14.19
CA ARG A 180 2.68 -8.12 15.52
C ARG A 180 1.33 -7.37 15.52
N THR A 181 1.08 -6.59 14.49
CA THR A 181 -0.19 -5.85 14.33
C THR A 181 -1.37 -6.79 14.16
N LEU A 182 -1.25 -7.81 13.31
CA LEU A 182 -2.32 -8.80 13.12
C LEU A 182 -2.55 -9.64 14.39
N ALA A 183 -1.49 -9.98 15.12
CA ALA A 183 -1.58 -10.70 16.39
C ALA A 183 -2.20 -9.84 17.51
N SER A 184 -2.12 -8.50 17.43
CA SER A 184 -2.72 -7.61 18.43
C SER A 184 -4.21 -7.40 18.22
N ILE A 185 -4.77 -7.62 17.02
CA ILE A 185 -6.20 -7.41 16.75
C ILE A 185 -7.11 -8.27 17.64
N PRO A 186 -6.91 -9.61 17.79
CA PRO A 186 -7.71 -10.41 18.70
C PRO A 186 -7.60 -9.94 20.16
N ARG A 187 -6.40 -9.50 20.56
CA ARG A 187 -6.14 -8.93 21.88
C ARG A 187 -6.93 -7.63 22.08
N LEU A 188 -6.87 -6.70 21.14
CA LEU A 188 -7.61 -5.44 21.18
C LEU A 188 -9.13 -5.67 21.20
N LYS A 189 -9.64 -6.62 20.41
CA LYS A 189 -11.05 -7.02 20.45
C LYS A 189 -11.47 -7.54 21.83
N SER A 190 -10.63 -8.38 22.45
CA SER A 190 -10.87 -8.88 23.81
C SER A 190 -10.85 -7.76 24.85
N GLU A 191 -9.91 -6.82 24.74
CA GLU A 191 -9.81 -5.65 25.61
C GLU A 191 -11.05 -4.74 25.46
N ILE A 192 -11.51 -4.47 24.23
CA ILE A 192 -12.74 -3.71 23.95
C ILE A 192 -13.94 -4.40 24.58
N GLN A 193 -14.15 -5.70 24.35
CA GLN A 193 -15.25 -6.46 24.94
C GLN A 193 -15.21 -6.45 26.48
N GLY A 194 -14.01 -6.49 27.08
CA GLY A 194 -13.83 -6.37 28.52
C GLY A 194 -14.23 -5.00 29.05
N ILE A 195 -13.91 -3.94 28.33
CA ILE A 195 -14.29 -2.55 28.65
C ILE A 195 -15.81 -2.38 28.49
N GLU A 196 -16.39 -2.85 27.39
CA GLU A 196 -17.85 -2.81 27.15
C GLU A 196 -18.62 -3.49 28.28
N LYS A 197 -18.22 -4.70 28.68
CA LYS A 197 -18.83 -5.39 29.84
C LYS A 197 -18.72 -4.61 31.14
N ARG A 198 -17.66 -3.83 31.34
CA ARG A 198 -17.50 -2.97 32.52
C ARG A 198 -18.39 -1.73 32.41
N LEU A 199 -18.48 -1.11 31.24
CA LEU A 199 -19.34 0.06 30.99
C LEU A 199 -20.81 -0.28 31.23
N VAL A 200 -21.29 -1.43 30.76
CA VAL A 200 -22.65 -1.93 31.06
C VAL A 200 -22.86 -2.10 32.56
N LYS A 201 -21.87 -2.64 33.30
CA LYS A 201 -21.95 -2.74 34.77
C LYS A 201 -22.03 -1.38 35.48
N TYR A 202 -21.53 -0.31 34.85
CA TYR A 202 -21.61 1.05 35.36
C TYR A 202 -22.84 1.82 34.84
N GLY A 203 -23.78 1.13 34.17
CA GLY A 203 -25.03 1.74 33.70
C GLY A 203 -24.88 2.59 32.44
N VAL A 204 -23.81 2.38 31.66
CA VAL A 204 -23.64 3.02 30.35
C VAL A 204 -24.29 2.12 29.29
N ASP A 205 -25.33 2.63 28.65
CA ASP A 205 -25.91 1.99 27.46
C ASP A 205 -24.96 2.16 26.27
N LEU A 206 -24.56 1.04 25.67
CA LEU A 206 -23.72 1.01 24.48
C LEU A 206 -24.62 0.96 23.23
N PRO A 207 -24.31 1.72 22.17
CA PRO A 207 -25.04 1.61 20.90
C PRO A 207 -24.82 0.22 20.29
N GLU A 208 -25.90 -0.37 19.78
CA GLU A 208 -25.90 -1.65 19.04
C GLU A 208 -25.04 -1.61 17.77
#